data_AF-A0A925J0R4-F1
#
_entry.id   AF-A0A925J0R4-F1
#
_cell.length_a   1.000
_cell.length_b   1.000
_cell.length_c   1.000
_cell.angle_alpha   90.00
_cell.angle_beta   90.00
_cell.angle_gamma   90.00
#
_symmetry.space_group_name_H-M   'P 1'
#
loop_
_entity.id
_entity.type
_entity.pdbx_description
1 polymer ?
#
loop_
_entity_poly.entity_id
_entity_poly.type
_entity_poly.pdbx_seq_one_letter_code
_entity_poly.pdbx_strand_id
1 'polypeptide(L)'
;MSPTPPALHSLPVALAYLAEAFRTRLALHFGLETAYPSLESVPSPDWSVSEGALGEVIRRFRFGGEEVLVLLTALVPHVQADFFDQLLSEVLPQGGEFSALGGVRGKQHRGVLPTGETALFLLAGSDPTRRLEARRFLEEESTLFQHGLLRLGEVADDEPALSARLLLAPEWVEKLMTGRERFPKFSPQFPAERLSTALTWNDLVLPAQTLSQVRELEAWVRHGEILLRDWGLNRRWKPGYKALFFGPPGTGKTLTASLLGAQTGKPVFRVDLSMVVSKFIGETEKNLSALFARAEHQNWILFFDEADALFGKRTSVRDAHDKYANQEVAYLLQRVETYEGLVILASNHRQNLDEAFTRRFQSIIYFPPPSAADRLALWQRILPPTLRLADDVLLPQLSQRHELTGAGIQNVIQFACLRAADRNATLPLLTLEDVQEGIRREMAKEGKLG
;
A
#
# COMPACT_ATOMS: atom_id res chain seq x y z
N MET A 1 6.28 36.20 -0.13
CA MET A 1 6.08 34.88 0.50
C MET A 1 5.41 33.99 -0.53
N SER A 2 6.04 32.88 -0.92
CA SER A 2 5.40 31.90 -1.80
C SER A 2 4.17 31.32 -1.08
N PRO A 3 3.04 31.08 -1.78
CA PRO A 3 1.87 30.49 -1.14
C PRO A 3 2.24 29.13 -0.53
N THR A 4 1.78 28.89 0.70
CA THR A 4 1.93 27.60 1.36
C THR A 4 1.37 26.50 0.45
N PRO A 5 2.09 25.39 0.19
CA PRO A 5 1.55 24.29 -0.59
C PRO A 5 0.19 23.82 -0.02
N PRO A 6 -0.80 23.47 -0.85
CA PRO A 6 -2.12 23.03 -0.38
C PRO A 6 -2.06 21.89 0.65
N ALA A 7 -1.10 20.98 0.49
CA ALA A 7 -0.86 19.88 1.42
C ALA A 7 -0.51 20.34 2.84
N LEU A 8 0.01 21.55 3.01
CA LEU A 8 0.52 22.10 4.26
C LEU A 8 -0.45 23.10 4.92
N HIS A 9 -1.65 23.34 4.37
CA HIS A 9 -2.60 24.34 4.90
C HIS A 9 -2.94 24.12 6.38
N SER A 10 -3.12 22.89 6.83
CA SER A 10 -3.42 22.57 8.23
C SER A 10 -2.22 22.60 9.18
N LEU A 11 -0.98 22.59 8.66
CA LEU A 11 0.21 22.39 9.50
C LEU A 11 0.50 23.57 10.45
N PRO A 12 0.43 24.86 10.02
CA PRO A 12 0.65 25.99 10.92
C PRO A 12 -0.35 26.02 12.09
N VAL A 13 -1.63 25.76 11.80
CA VAL A 13 -2.69 25.72 12.82
C VAL A 13 -2.45 24.59 13.82
N ALA A 14 -2.01 23.43 13.32
CA ALA A 14 -1.68 22.28 14.16
C ALA A 14 -0.48 22.53 15.08
N LEU A 15 0.58 23.16 14.57
CA LEU A 15 1.75 23.50 15.38
C LEU A 15 1.42 24.55 16.45
N ALA A 16 0.59 25.54 16.12
CA ALA A 16 0.10 26.52 17.09
C ALA A 16 -0.72 25.84 18.20
N TYR A 17 -1.62 24.92 17.83
CA TYR A 17 -2.39 24.13 18.79
C TYR A 17 -1.50 23.28 19.70
N LEU A 18 -0.52 22.56 19.14
CA LEU A 18 0.43 21.78 19.93
C LEU A 18 1.23 22.68 20.88
N ALA A 19 1.71 23.83 20.41
CA ALA A 19 2.47 24.77 21.22
C ALA A 19 1.65 25.28 22.41
N GLU A 20 0.39 25.67 22.18
CA GLU A 20 -0.49 26.17 23.24
C GLU A 20 -0.84 25.08 24.26
N ALA A 21 -1.12 23.86 23.78
CA ALA A 21 -1.33 22.69 24.63
C ALA A 21 -0.12 22.40 25.51
N PHE A 22 1.08 22.46 24.95
CA PHE A 22 2.32 22.20 25.67
C PHE A 22 2.66 23.32 26.66
N ARG A 23 2.47 24.59 26.30
CA ARG A 23 2.61 25.74 27.22
C ARG A 23 1.67 25.61 28.40
N THR A 24 0.40 25.31 28.14
CA THR A 24 -0.61 25.07 29.18
C THR A 24 -0.16 23.95 30.11
N ARG A 25 0.34 22.83 29.57
CA ARG A 25 0.85 21.72 30.39
C ARG A 25 2.04 22.12 31.26
N LEU A 26 3.02 22.81 30.70
CA LEU A 26 4.19 23.28 31.45
C LEU A 26 3.78 24.26 32.55
N ALA A 27 2.95 25.26 32.24
CA ALA A 27 2.48 26.24 33.21
C ALA A 27 1.74 25.57 34.37
N LEU A 28 0.84 24.62 34.09
CA LEU A 28 0.14 23.84 35.13
C LEU A 28 1.10 23.01 35.99
N HIS A 29 2.15 22.44 35.39
CA HIS A 29 3.14 21.64 36.13
C HIS A 29 3.99 22.50 37.08
N PHE A 30 4.41 23.69 36.63
CA PHE A 30 5.24 24.60 37.43
C PHE A 30 4.43 25.57 38.30
N GLY A 31 3.10 25.53 38.24
CA GLY A 31 2.22 26.44 38.98
C GLY A 31 2.29 27.89 38.50
N LEU A 32 2.54 28.10 37.21
CA LEU A 32 2.58 29.42 36.56
C LEU A 32 1.19 29.85 36.09
N GLU A 33 1.03 31.15 35.84
CA GLU A 33 -0.18 31.67 35.19
C GLU A 33 -0.34 31.08 33.79
N THR A 34 -1.57 30.71 33.45
CA THR A 34 -1.94 30.12 32.16
C THR A 34 -3.30 30.65 31.73
N ALA A 35 -3.49 30.83 30.42
CA ALA A 35 -4.77 31.23 29.85
C ALA A 35 -5.86 30.15 30.03
N TYR A 36 -5.43 28.90 30.22
CA TYR A 36 -6.29 27.72 30.23
C TYR A 36 -6.13 26.95 31.56
N PRO A 37 -7.21 26.72 32.33
CA PRO A 37 -7.14 26.02 33.62
C PRO A 37 -6.82 24.52 33.51
N SER A 38 -6.97 23.94 32.32
CA SER A 38 -6.64 22.54 32.05
C SER A 38 -6.31 22.32 30.57
N LEU A 39 -5.70 21.18 30.23
CA LEU A 39 -5.39 20.85 28.84
C LEU A 39 -6.66 20.75 27.97
N GLU A 40 -7.75 20.21 28.54
CA GLU A 40 -9.03 20.02 27.88
C GLU A 40 -9.73 21.35 27.54
N SER A 41 -9.33 22.44 28.19
CA SER A 41 -9.85 23.79 27.92
C SER A 41 -9.11 24.51 26.78
N VAL A 42 -8.01 23.95 26.27
CA VAL A 42 -7.29 24.49 25.11
C VAL A 42 -8.14 24.24 23.85
N PRO A 43 -8.50 25.30 23.09
CA PRO A 43 -9.39 25.15 21.94
C PRO A 43 -8.73 24.35 20.83
N SER A 44 -9.29 23.16 20.57
CA SER A 44 -8.89 22.32 19.44
C SER A 44 -9.35 22.96 18.12
N PRO A 45 -8.51 22.96 17.08
CA PRO A 45 -8.91 23.34 15.73
C PRO A 45 -10.09 22.50 15.22
N ASP A 46 -10.93 23.09 14.37
CA ASP A 46 -11.96 22.33 13.68
C ASP A 46 -11.34 21.48 12.55
N TRP A 47 -10.98 20.24 12.90
CA TRP A 47 -10.41 19.28 11.98
C TRP A 47 -11.39 18.81 10.89
N SER A 48 -12.70 19.03 11.05
CA SER A 48 -13.71 18.60 10.09
C SER A 48 -13.66 19.41 8.78
N VAL A 49 -13.18 20.66 8.85
CA VAL A 49 -13.02 21.58 7.71
C VAL A 49 -11.56 21.85 7.35
N SER A 50 -10.61 21.25 8.08
CA SER A 50 -9.19 21.53 7.93
C SER A 50 -8.63 21.03 6.59
N GLU A 51 -8.19 21.93 5.72
CA GLU A 51 -7.56 21.57 4.44
C GLU A 51 -6.11 21.14 4.61
N GLY A 52 -5.63 20.26 3.73
CA GLY A 52 -4.26 19.75 3.75
C GLY A 52 -4.15 18.31 4.26
N ALA A 53 -2.94 17.75 4.14
CA ALA A 53 -2.69 16.33 4.33
C ALA A 53 -2.96 15.87 5.77
N LEU A 54 -2.59 16.68 6.77
CA LEU A 54 -2.85 16.38 8.17
C LEU A 54 -4.35 16.41 8.49
N GLY A 55 -5.07 17.44 8.03
CA GLY A 55 -6.53 17.52 8.21
C GLY A 55 -7.26 16.32 7.58
N GLU A 56 -6.85 15.90 6.38
CA GLU A 56 -7.40 14.70 5.72
C GLU A 56 -7.16 13.43 6.54
N VAL A 57 -5.93 13.24 7.05
CA VAL A 57 -5.58 12.07 7.88
C VAL A 57 -6.38 12.04 9.19
N ILE A 58 -6.52 13.18 9.87
CA ILE A 58 -7.31 13.29 11.10
C ILE A 58 -8.77 12.91 10.84
N ARG A 59 -9.38 13.38 9.75
CA ARG A 59 -10.75 13.02 9.38
C ARG A 59 -10.90 11.56 8.98
N ARG A 60 -9.95 11.04 8.20
CA ARG A 60 -9.97 9.66 7.70
C ARG A 60 -10.05 8.66 8.85
N PHE A 61 -9.28 8.89 9.91
CA PHE A 61 -9.22 8.00 11.07
C PHE A 61 -10.09 8.48 12.24
N ARG A 62 -10.75 9.64 12.11
CA ARG A 62 -11.60 10.26 13.13
C ARG A 62 -10.88 10.44 14.48
N PHE A 63 -9.64 10.94 14.43
CA PHE A 63 -8.84 11.11 15.65
C PHE A 63 -9.48 12.10 16.63
N GLY A 64 -9.47 11.72 17.91
CA GLY A 64 -9.80 12.60 19.03
C GLY A 64 -8.71 13.65 19.30
N GLY A 65 -8.99 14.60 20.20
CA GLY A 65 -8.06 15.68 20.52
C GLY A 65 -6.71 15.19 21.08
N GLU A 66 -6.75 14.17 21.94
CA GLU A 66 -5.57 13.55 22.52
C GLU A 66 -4.74 12.80 21.47
N GLU A 67 -5.38 12.03 20.59
CA GLU A 67 -4.69 11.33 19.49
C GLU A 67 -4.00 12.32 18.55
N VAL A 68 -4.66 13.46 18.26
CA VAL A 68 -4.06 14.54 17.48
C VAL A 68 -2.83 15.10 18.19
N LEU A 69 -2.90 15.37 19.50
CA LEU A 69 -1.74 15.85 20.26
C LEU A 69 -0.57 14.85 20.26
N VAL A 70 -0.84 13.56 20.41
CA VAL A 70 0.19 12.50 20.35
C VAL A 70 0.81 12.43 18.94
N LEU A 71 -0.01 12.48 17.89
CA LEU A 71 0.46 12.51 16.50
C LEU A 71 1.35 13.73 16.23
N LEU A 72 0.91 14.91 16.66
CA LEU A 72 1.66 16.16 16.48
C LEU A 72 2.96 16.17 17.27
N THR A 73 2.96 15.58 18.47
CA THR A 73 4.17 15.40 19.29
C THR A 73 5.22 14.60 18.51
N ALA A 74 4.82 13.52 17.83
CA ALA A 74 5.73 12.73 16.99
C ALA A 74 6.13 13.43 15.67
N LEU A 75 5.25 14.26 15.11
CA LEU A 75 5.47 14.97 13.85
C LEU A 75 6.41 16.17 14.00
N VAL A 76 6.30 16.92 15.09
CA VAL A 76 6.94 18.24 15.23
C VAL A 76 8.47 18.25 15.04
N PRO A 77 9.26 17.24 15.48
CA PRO A 77 10.71 17.25 15.24
C PRO A 77 11.10 17.19 13.76
N HIS A 78 10.19 16.71 12.90
CA HIS A 78 10.41 16.67 11.44
C HIS A 78 10.14 18.02 10.77
N VAL A 79 9.43 18.92 11.45
CA VAL A 79 9.05 20.25 10.92
C VAL A 79 9.89 21.35 11.59
N GLN A 80 10.03 21.28 12.90
CA GLN A 80 10.76 22.24 13.72
C GLN A 80 11.57 21.49 14.79
N ALA A 81 12.86 21.29 14.50
CA ALA A 81 13.76 20.47 15.32
C ALA A 81 14.01 21.02 16.74
N ASP A 82 13.86 22.33 16.95
CA ASP A 82 14.09 23.02 18.23
C ASP A 82 12.78 23.34 18.97
N PHE A 83 11.64 22.80 18.54
CA PHE A 83 10.31 23.14 19.06
C PHE A 83 10.20 23.00 20.58
N PHE A 84 10.57 21.83 21.12
CA PHE A 84 10.50 21.59 22.57
C PHE A 84 11.53 22.44 23.34
N ASP A 85 12.72 22.65 22.77
CA ASP A 85 13.76 23.48 23.39
C ASP A 85 13.30 24.93 23.53
N GLN A 86 12.64 25.48 22.49
CA GLN A 86 12.05 26.82 22.52
C GLN A 86 11.00 26.94 23.64
N LEU A 87 10.05 26.01 23.70
CA LEU A 87 8.97 26.05 24.70
C LEU A 87 9.49 25.86 26.13
N LEU A 88 10.48 24.99 26.34
CA LEU A 88 11.10 24.83 27.65
C LEU A 88 11.85 26.08 28.09
N SER A 89 12.51 26.80 27.17
CA SER A 89 13.23 28.03 27.49
C SER A 89 12.33 29.17 27.97
N GLU A 90 11.05 29.16 27.60
CA GLU A 90 10.04 30.12 28.09
C GLU A 90 9.78 29.94 29.61
N VAL A 91 9.89 28.70 30.10
CA VAL A 91 9.52 28.31 31.47
C VAL A 91 10.74 28.07 32.37
N LEU A 92 11.85 27.64 31.78
CA LEU A 92 13.13 27.37 32.42
C LEU A 92 14.26 28.19 31.76
N PRO A 93 14.24 29.54 31.87
CA PRO A 93 15.18 30.41 31.16
C PRO A 93 16.63 30.25 31.61
N GLN A 94 16.88 29.70 32.81
CA GLN A 94 18.24 29.42 33.30
C GLN A 94 18.79 28.05 32.82
N GLY A 95 18.00 27.31 32.05
CA GLY A 95 18.33 25.95 31.62
C GLY A 95 18.16 24.93 32.74
N GLY A 96 18.26 23.64 32.38
CA GLY A 96 18.10 22.51 33.29
C GLY A 96 17.52 21.31 32.56
N GLU A 97 17.85 20.10 33.01
CA GLU A 97 17.19 18.89 32.52
C GLU A 97 15.83 18.74 33.22
N PHE A 98 14.76 18.67 32.44
CA PHE A 98 13.41 18.43 32.94
C PHE A 98 13.01 16.98 32.67
N SER A 99 13.40 16.09 33.58
CA SER A 99 13.24 14.64 33.44
C SER A 99 11.80 14.20 33.23
N ALA A 100 10.82 14.90 33.82
CA ALA A 100 9.41 14.58 33.69
C ALA A 100 8.85 14.77 32.27
N LEU A 101 9.55 15.50 31.39
CA LEU A 101 9.19 15.58 29.97
C LEU A 101 9.52 14.30 29.19
N GLY A 102 10.44 13.49 29.71
CA GLY A 102 11.13 12.49 28.92
C GLY A 102 11.88 13.12 27.74
N GLY A 103 11.89 12.41 26.61
CA GLY A 103 12.64 12.81 25.44
C GLY A 103 14.10 12.35 25.47
N VAL A 104 14.69 12.16 24.29
CA VAL A 104 16.10 11.76 24.13
C VAL A 104 16.81 12.67 23.14
N ARG A 105 18.13 12.81 23.27
CA ARG A 105 18.93 13.48 22.24
C ARG A 105 19.34 12.51 21.15
N GLY A 106 19.21 12.91 19.89
CA GLY A 106 19.61 12.08 18.76
C GLY A 106 21.12 12.10 18.55
N LYS A 107 21.67 11.04 17.93
CA LYS A 107 23.10 10.99 17.55
C LYS A 107 23.50 12.10 16.57
N GLN A 108 22.58 12.48 15.68
CA GLN A 108 22.77 13.49 14.64
C GLN A 108 21.76 14.66 14.75
N HIS A 109 20.78 14.54 15.66
CA HIS A 109 19.74 15.54 15.86
C HIS A 109 20.02 16.32 17.13
N ARG A 110 20.12 17.65 17.02
CA ARG A 110 20.56 18.54 18.10
C ARG A 110 19.50 18.93 19.14
N GLY A 111 18.22 18.65 18.89
CA GLY A 111 17.10 18.99 19.75
C GLY A 111 16.50 17.75 20.41
N VAL A 112 15.45 17.95 21.20
CA VAL A 112 14.76 16.87 21.93
C VAL A 112 13.89 16.05 20.97
N LEU A 113 14.14 14.75 20.92
CA LEU A 113 13.26 13.79 20.25
C LEU A 113 12.25 13.25 21.28
N PRO A 114 10.94 13.30 20.98
CA PRO A 114 9.91 12.87 21.92
C PRO A 114 9.97 11.37 22.18
N THR A 115 9.61 10.98 23.39
CA THR A 115 9.38 9.59 23.81
C THR A 115 7.90 9.37 24.10
N GLY A 116 7.51 8.12 24.39
CA GLY A 116 6.19 7.84 24.95
C GLY A 116 5.91 8.68 26.21
N GLU A 117 6.93 8.88 27.03
CA GLU A 117 6.88 9.74 28.22
C GLU A 117 6.57 11.20 27.88
N THR A 118 7.10 11.75 26.77
CA THR A 118 6.79 13.11 26.32
C THR A 118 5.32 13.29 25.97
N ALA A 119 4.74 12.33 25.24
CA ALA A 119 3.32 12.34 24.93
C ALA A 119 2.47 12.16 26.21
N LEU A 120 2.90 11.30 27.12
CA LEU A 120 2.20 11.03 28.36
C LEU A 120 2.21 12.24 29.31
N PHE A 121 3.34 12.94 29.41
CA PHE A 121 3.45 14.20 30.13
C PHE A 121 2.53 15.27 29.54
N LEU A 122 2.49 15.41 28.21
CA LEU A 122 1.58 16.35 27.55
C LEU A 122 0.12 16.09 27.95
N LEU A 123 -0.33 14.83 27.85
CA LEU A 123 -1.73 14.47 28.08
C LEU A 123 -2.14 14.48 29.56
N ALA A 124 -1.25 14.06 30.48
CA ALA A 124 -1.62 13.78 31.86
C ALA A 124 -0.76 14.47 32.92
N GLY A 125 0.36 15.09 32.54
CA GLY A 125 1.31 15.70 33.48
C GLY A 125 1.84 14.68 34.48
N SER A 126 1.75 15.00 35.77
CA SER A 126 2.22 14.17 36.89
C SER A 126 1.10 13.41 37.61
N ASP A 127 -0.15 13.49 37.16
CA ASP A 127 -1.28 12.77 37.76
C ASP A 127 -1.22 11.27 37.44
N PRO A 128 -1.02 10.37 38.42
CA PRO A 128 -0.84 8.94 38.15
C PRO A 128 -2.05 8.28 37.49
N THR A 129 -3.27 8.69 37.87
CA THR A 129 -4.51 8.11 37.36
C THR A 129 -4.71 8.51 35.91
N ARG A 130 -4.57 9.81 35.60
CA ARG A 130 -4.68 10.30 34.22
C ARG A 130 -3.59 9.71 33.33
N ARG A 131 -2.40 9.45 33.86
CA ARG A 131 -1.31 8.80 33.11
C ARG A 131 -1.66 7.36 32.75
N LEU A 132 -2.27 6.59 33.65
CA LEU A 132 -2.75 5.24 33.32
C LEU A 132 -3.82 5.29 32.22
N GLU A 133 -4.74 6.25 32.27
CA GLU A 133 -5.79 6.41 31.25
C GLU A 133 -5.21 6.84 29.89
N ALA A 134 -4.29 7.81 29.87
CA ALA A 134 -3.68 8.33 28.64
C ALA A 134 -2.74 7.31 27.95
N ARG A 135 -2.25 6.31 28.70
CA ARG A 135 -1.41 5.24 28.16
C ARG A 135 -2.08 4.48 27.00
N ARG A 136 -3.42 4.38 26.99
CA ARG A 136 -4.18 3.73 25.91
C ARG A 136 -3.91 4.29 24.51
N PHE A 137 -3.41 5.53 24.40
CA PHE A 137 -3.06 6.18 23.12
C PHE A 137 -1.65 5.82 22.62
N LEU A 138 -0.85 5.17 23.47
CA LEU A 138 0.54 4.75 23.21
C LEU A 138 0.68 3.22 23.15
N GLU A 139 -0.44 2.50 23.18
CA GLU A 139 -0.53 1.04 23.10
C GLU A 139 -0.88 0.59 21.68
N GLU A 140 -0.59 -0.67 21.35
CA GLU A 140 -0.79 -1.24 20.00
C GLU A 140 -2.27 -1.24 19.58
N GLU A 141 -3.19 -1.22 20.54
CA GLU A 141 -4.63 -1.14 20.36
C GLU A 141 -5.14 0.25 19.96
N SER A 142 -4.31 1.30 20.08
CA SER A 142 -4.71 2.64 19.71
C SER A 142 -4.81 2.82 18.20
N THR A 143 -5.71 3.69 17.73
CA THR A 143 -5.89 3.99 16.30
C THR A 143 -4.60 4.44 15.62
N LEU A 144 -3.73 5.16 16.35
CA LEU A 144 -2.44 5.63 15.86
C LEU A 144 -1.46 4.49 15.54
N PHE A 145 -1.47 3.42 16.35
CA PHE A 145 -0.59 2.27 16.20
C PHE A 145 -1.23 1.22 15.27
N GLN A 146 -2.53 0.98 15.41
CA GLN A 146 -3.35 0.10 14.55
C GLN A 146 -3.47 0.56 13.10
N HIS A 147 -3.00 1.76 12.74
CA HIS A 147 -2.87 2.20 11.35
C HIS A 147 -1.41 2.46 10.95
N GLY A 148 -0.46 2.07 11.80
CA GLY A 148 0.97 2.21 11.55
C GLY A 148 1.43 3.66 11.41
N LEU A 149 0.71 4.63 12.01
CA LEU A 149 1.18 6.02 12.04
C LEU A 149 2.36 6.11 12.99
N LEU A 150 2.19 5.60 14.21
CA LEU A 150 3.19 5.66 15.26
C LEU A 150 3.74 4.28 15.60
N ARG A 151 4.98 4.28 16.09
CA ARG A 151 5.62 3.14 16.73
C ARG A 151 6.52 3.63 17.86
N LEU A 152 6.71 2.79 18.86
CA LEU A 152 7.75 2.99 19.85
C LEU A 152 9.08 2.41 19.35
N GLY A 153 10.17 3.09 19.64
CA GLY A 153 11.52 2.58 19.43
C GLY A 153 11.85 1.41 20.36
N GLU A 154 13.04 0.84 20.18
CA GLU A 154 13.58 -0.15 21.12
C GLU A 154 14.19 0.55 22.33
N VAL A 155 14.01 -0.05 23.51
CA VAL A 155 14.66 0.30 24.77
C VAL A 155 15.29 -0.96 25.37
N ALA A 156 16.25 -0.79 26.29
CA ALA A 156 16.83 -1.92 27.00
C ALA A 156 15.78 -2.60 27.90
N ASP A 157 15.95 -3.90 28.17
CA ASP A 157 14.96 -4.70 28.92
C ASP A 157 14.75 -4.20 30.37
N ASP A 158 15.69 -3.43 30.91
CA ASP A 158 15.63 -2.82 32.24
C ASP A 158 15.05 -1.38 32.23
N GLU A 159 14.69 -0.84 31.07
CA GLU A 159 14.09 0.48 30.94
C GLU A 159 12.56 0.41 30.79
N PRO A 160 11.82 1.40 31.32
CA PRO A 160 10.39 1.49 31.07
C PRO A 160 10.07 1.63 29.58
N ALA A 161 9.09 0.88 29.07
CA ALA A 161 8.72 0.87 27.65
C ALA A 161 8.44 2.26 27.05
N LEU A 162 7.83 3.17 27.81
CA LEU A 162 7.52 4.54 27.35
C LEU A 162 8.73 5.49 27.32
N SER A 163 9.88 5.06 27.84
CA SER A 163 11.16 5.74 27.60
C SER A 163 11.59 5.64 26.14
N ALA A 164 10.98 4.73 25.38
CA ALA A 164 11.23 4.57 23.96
C ALA A 164 10.83 5.82 23.17
N ARG A 165 11.60 6.10 22.12
CA ARG A 165 11.30 7.16 21.16
C ARG A 165 9.93 6.95 20.55
N LEU A 166 9.13 8.02 20.50
CA LEU A 166 7.88 8.04 19.76
C LEU A 166 8.19 8.39 18.31
N LEU A 167 7.98 7.44 17.40
CA LEU A 167 8.38 7.55 16.01
C LEU A 167 7.16 7.61 15.10
N LEU A 168 7.08 8.64 14.27
CA LEU A 168 6.17 8.68 13.13
C LEU A 168 6.75 7.85 11.97
N ALA A 169 5.94 7.01 11.33
CA ALA A 169 6.44 6.18 10.24
C ALA A 169 6.87 7.07 9.04
N PRO A 170 7.98 6.75 8.35
CA PRO A 170 8.53 7.59 7.28
C PRO A 170 7.54 7.95 6.16
N GLU A 171 6.66 7.01 5.80
CA GLU A 171 5.59 7.22 4.82
C GLU A 171 4.58 8.29 5.27
N TRP A 172 4.28 8.35 6.57
CA TRP A 172 3.39 9.35 7.14
C TRP A 172 4.09 10.70 7.30
N VAL A 173 5.39 10.72 7.62
CA VAL A 173 6.18 11.97 7.60
C VAL A 173 6.08 12.61 6.21
N GLU A 174 6.34 11.84 5.14
CA GLU A 174 6.29 12.35 3.77
C GLU A 174 4.86 12.76 3.36
N LYS A 175 3.85 11.95 3.70
CA LYS A 175 2.45 12.28 3.42
C LYS A 175 2.04 13.58 4.11
N LEU A 176 2.33 13.73 5.40
CA LEU A 176 1.94 14.91 6.18
C LEU A 176 2.71 16.17 5.79
N MET A 177 3.97 16.05 5.36
CA MET A 177 4.80 17.20 4.97
C MET A 177 4.68 17.60 3.49
N THR A 178 4.30 16.68 2.60
CA THR A 178 4.30 16.93 1.15
C THR A 178 2.95 16.70 0.48
N GLY A 179 2.02 16.03 1.17
CA GLY A 179 0.76 15.54 0.60
C GLY A 179 0.92 14.34 -0.32
N ARG A 180 2.14 13.82 -0.50
CA ARG A 180 2.42 12.69 -1.40
C ARG A 180 2.50 11.40 -0.60
N GLU A 181 1.73 10.41 -1.02
CA GLU A 181 1.91 9.04 -0.51
C GLU A 181 3.21 8.45 -1.06
N ARG A 182 4.15 8.14 -0.17
CA ARG A 182 5.33 7.36 -0.53
C ARG A 182 5.06 5.90 -0.22
N PHE A 183 5.14 5.08 -1.25
CA PHE A 183 5.07 3.64 -1.11
C PHE A 183 6.46 3.06 -0.85
N PRO A 184 6.56 1.98 -0.05
CA PRO A 184 7.83 1.28 0.10
C PRO A 184 8.36 0.84 -1.26
N LYS A 185 9.67 1.01 -1.47
CA LYS A 185 10.35 0.48 -2.65
C LYS A 185 10.61 -1.00 -2.44
N PHE A 186 10.61 -1.75 -3.54
CA PHE A 186 11.04 -3.15 -3.54
C PHE A 186 12.45 -3.26 -2.94
N SER A 187 12.61 -4.13 -1.95
CA SER A 187 13.90 -4.46 -1.33
C SER A 187 13.82 -5.85 -0.69
N PRO A 188 14.95 -6.45 -0.26
CA PRO A 188 14.91 -7.70 0.51
C PRO A 188 14.05 -7.62 1.78
N GLN A 189 13.97 -6.42 2.40
CA GLN A 189 13.13 -6.16 3.58
C GLN A 189 11.66 -5.86 3.24
N PHE A 190 11.34 -5.66 1.96
CA PHE A 190 9.99 -5.42 1.47
C PHE A 190 9.81 -6.09 0.10
N PRO A 191 9.45 -7.38 0.06
CA PRO A 191 9.43 -8.22 -1.15
C PRO A 191 8.18 -7.97 -2.01
N ALA A 192 7.80 -6.71 -2.20
CA ALA A 192 6.69 -6.34 -3.05
C ALA A 192 6.96 -5.09 -3.87
N GLU A 193 6.41 -5.11 -5.09
CA GLU A 193 6.51 -4.03 -6.06
C GLU A 193 5.12 -3.48 -6.33
N ARG A 194 4.99 -2.14 -6.34
CA ARG A 194 3.72 -1.50 -6.67
C ARG A 194 3.39 -1.73 -8.13
N LEU A 195 2.23 -2.33 -8.39
CA LEU A 195 1.66 -2.37 -9.73
C LEU A 195 0.94 -1.05 -10.02
N SER A 196 1.24 -0.48 -11.18
CA SER A 196 0.54 0.69 -11.70
C SER A 196 0.47 0.60 -13.22
N THR A 197 -0.54 1.24 -13.79
CA THR A 197 -0.74 1.29 -15.24
C THR A 197 -1.30 2.66 -15.62
N ALA A 198 -0.89 3.17 -16.78
CA ALA A 198 -1.52 4.34 -17.40
C ALA A 198 -2.75 3.97 -18.24
N LEU A 199 -2.99 2.67 -18.44
CA LEU A 199 -4.13 2.17 -19.19
C LEU A 199 -5.41 2.28 -18.37
N THR A 200 -6.54 2.21 -19.06
CA THR A 200 -7.90 2.30 -18.53
C THR A 200 -8.67 1.01 -18.79
N TRP A 201 -9.89 0.91 -18.24
CA TRP A 201 -10.80 -0.21 -18.55
C TRP A 201 -11.15 -0.33 -20.04
N ASN A 202 -11.03 0.75 -20.81
CA ASN A 202 -11.27 0.72 -22.24
C ASN A 202 -10.14 0.00 -22.99
N ASP A 203 -8.94 -0.08 -22.41
CA ASP A 203 -7.79 -0.76 -23.02
C ASP A 203 -7.79 -2.27 -22.71
N LEU A 204 -8.59 -2.69 -21.72
CA LEU A 204 -8.77 -4.08 -21.36
C LEU A 204 -9.95 -4.69 -22.15
N VAL A 205 -9.68 -5.78 -22.87
CA VAL A 205 -10.69 -6.58 -23.54
C VAL A 205 -10.81 -7.91 -22.81
N LEU A 206 -11.99 -8.17 -22.25
CA LEU A 206 -12.33 -9.44 -21.59
C LEU A 206 -13.69 -9.94 -22.11
N PRO A 207 -13.91 -11.26 -22.15
CA PRO A 207 -15.22 -11.82 -22.39
C PRO A 207 -16.23 -11.31 -21.35
N ALA A 208 -17.50 -11.20 -21.74
CA ALA A 208 -18.56 -10.66 -20.88
C ALA A 208 -18.67 -11.37 -19.52
N GLN A 209 -18.51 -12.69 -19.50
CA GLN A 209 -18.54 -13.46 -18.25
C GLN A 209 -17.37 -13.11 -17.32
N THR A 210 -16.15 -13.11 -17.83
CA THR A 210 -14.95 -12.73 -17.06
C THR A 210 -15.08 -11.31 -16.54
N LEU A 211 -15.54 -10.37 -17.38
CA LEU A 211 -15.75 -8.99 -16.98
C LEU A 211 -16.80 -8.86 -15.86
N SER A 212 -17.92 -9.59 -15.95
CA SER A 212 -18.94 -9.62 -14.90
C SER A 212 -18.36 -10.03 -13.54
N GLN A 213 -17.57 -11.12 -13.52
CA GLN A 213 -16.92 -11.58 -12.29
C GLN A 213 -15.92 -10.54 -11.76
N VAL A 214 -15.14 -9.91 -12.63
CA VAL A 214 -14.23 -8.82 -12.22
C VAL A 214 -14.99 -7.62 -11.63
N ARG A 215 -16.19 -7.31 -12.14
CA ARG A 215 -17.05 -6.25 -11.56
C ARG A 215 -17.61 -6.63 -10.19
N GLU A 216 -17.85 -7.91 -9.93
CA GLU A 216 -18.22 -8.39 -8.58
C GLU A 216 -17.09 -8.16 -7.58
N LEU A 217 -15.83 -8.40 -7.99
CA LEU A 217 -14.66 -8.06 -7.18
C LEU A 217 -14.57 -6.56 -6.93
N GLU A 218 -14.76 -5.73 -7.95
CA GLU A 218 -14.77 -4.27 -7.79
C GLU A 218 -15.85 -3.83 -6.79
N ALA A 219 -17.05 -4.40 -6.86
CA ALA A 219 -18.13 -4.11 -5.94
C ALA A 219 -17.75 -4.49 -4.49
N TRP A 220 -17.11 -5.65 -4.29
CA TRP A 220 -16.59 -6.01 -2.97
C TRP A 220 -15.55 -5.00 -2.47
N VAL A 221 -14.62 -4.58 -3.32
CA VAL A 221 -13.58 -3.62 -2.92
C VAL A 221 -14.16 -2.28 -2.47
N ARG A 222 -15.25 -1.83 -3.13
CA ARG A 222 -15.95 -0.58 -2.80
C ARG A 222 -16.87 -0.68 -1.59
N HIS A 223 -17.54 -1.81 -1.41
CA HIS A 223 -18.67 -1.93 -0.47
C HIS A 223 -18.43 -2.94 0.66
N GLY A 224 -17.38 -3.74 0.62
CA GLY A 224 -17.12 -4.82 1.57
C GLY A 224 -17.04 -4.36 3.02
N GLU A 225 -16.43 -3.20 3.28
CA GLU A 225 -16.37 -2.63 4.64
C GLU A 225 -17.76 -2.25 5.17
N ILE A 226 -18.60 -1.64 4.33
CA ILE A 226 -20.00 -1.28 4.66
C ILE A 226 -20.81 -2.55 4.93
N LEU A 227 -20.66 -3.57 4.09
CA LEU A 227 -21.35 -4.86 4.25
C LEU A 227 -20.96 -5.56 5.57
N LEU A 228 -19.67 -5.56 5.91
CA LEU A 228 -19.18 -6.23 7.12
C LEU A 228 -19.52 -5.45 8.39
N ARG A 229 -19.34 -4.13 8.38
CA ARG A 229 -19.50 -3.26 9.56
C ARG A 229 -20.94 -2.79 9.74
N ASP A 230 -21.46 -2.04 8.77
CA ASP A 230 -22.75 -1.35 8.92
C ASP A 230 -23.92 -2.33 8.83
N TRP A 231 -23.81 -3.36 7.99
CA TRP A 231 -24.84 -4.40 7.88
C TRP A 231 -24.61 -5.57 8.86
N GLY A 232 -23.52 -5.54 9.64
CA GLY A 232 -23.22 -6.52 10.67
C GLY A 232 -22.95 -7.94 10.15
N LEU A 233 -22.53 -8.09 8.88
CA LEU A 233 -22.23 -9.39 8.28
C LEU A 233 -20.92 -10.01 8.78
N ASN A 234 -20.08 -9.24 9.48
CA ASN A 234 -18.85 -9.74 10.12
C ASN A 234 -19.07 -10.91 11.10
N ARG A 235 -20.30 -11.12 11.59
CA ARG A 235 -20.66 -12.28 12.42
C ARG A 235 -20.75 -13.59 11.65
N ARG A 236 -20.97 -13.52 10.33
CA ARG A 236 -21.16 -14.69 9.47
C ARG A 236 -20.04 -14.83 8.44
N TRP A 237 -19.48 -13.72 7.99
CA TRP A 237 -18.46 -13.68 6.95
C TRP A 237 -17.13 -13.24 7.56
N LYS A 238 -16.07 -13.98 7.23
CA LYS A 238 -14.72 -13.56 7.57
C LYS A 238 -14.37 -12.31 6.74
N PRO A 239 -13.67 -11.33 7.33
CA PRO A 239 -13.12 -10.21 6.57
C PRO A 239 -12.17 -10.65 5.45
N GLY A 240 -12.05 -9.78 4.45
CA GLY A 240 -11.23 -10.01 3.27
C GLY A 240 -11.85 -10.89 2.20
N TYR A 241 -11.25 -10.80 1.01
CA TYR A 241 -11.74 -11.48 -0.19
C TYR A 241 -10.57 -12.00 -0.99
N LYS A 242 -10.68 -13.25 -1.41
CA LYS A 242 -9.62 -14.01 -2.05
C LYS A 242 -10.13 -14.43 -3.42
N ALA A 243 -9.43 -13.97 -4.45
CA ALA A 243 -9.75 -14.27 -5.83
C ALA A 243 -8.59 -15.01 -6.51
N LEU A 244 -8.93 -16.01 -7.33
CA LEU A 244 -7.99 -16.73 -8.17
C LEU A 244 -8.22 -16.35 -9.63
N PHE A 245 -7.24 -15.72 -10.27
CA PHE A 245 -7.20 -15.47 -11.70
C PHE A 245 -6.43 -16.60 -12.36
N PHE A 246 -7.06 -17.34 -13.27
CA PHE A 246 -6.38 -18.41 -13.98
C PHE A 246 -6.62 -18.35 -15.48
N GLY A 247 -5.65 -18.83 -16.24
CA GLY A 247 -5.70 -18.88 -17.70
C GLY A 247 -4.33 -18.64 -18.31
N PRO A 248 -4.19 -18.74 -19.64
CA PRO A 248 -2.90 -18.62 -20.32
C PRO A 248 -2.15 -17.31 -19.98
N PRO A 249 -0.82 -17.28 -20.13
CA PRO A 249 -0.06 -16.03 -20.01
C PRO A 249 -0.55 -15.01 -21.05
N GLY A 250 -0.46 -13.73 -20.73
CA GLY A 250 -0.80 -12.66 -21.69
C GLY A 250 -2.29 -12.36 -21.89
N THR A 251 -3.19 -12.96 -21.10
CA THR A 251 -4.66 -12.72 -21.17
C THR A 251 -5.16 -11.56 -20.29
N GLY A 252 -4.26 -10.81 -19.65
CA GLY A 252 -4.61 -9.57 -18.93
C GLY A 252 -4.85 -9.70 -17.42
N LYS A 253 -4.42 -10.80 -16.78
CA LYS A 253 -4.55 -11.03 -15.32
C LYS A 253 -3.95 -9.88 -14.49
N THR A 254 -2.67 -9.56 -14.71
CA THR A 254 -1.93 -8.51 -13.98
C THR A 254 -2.44 -7.10 -14.31
N LEU A 255 -2.82 -6.86 -15.57
CA LEU A 255 -3.45 -5.60 -15.98
C LEU A 255 -4.79 -5.39 -15.28
N THR A 256 -5.61 -6.43 -15.17
CA THR A 256 -6.91 -6.38 -14.48
C THR A 256 -6.75 -6.03 -13.00
N ALA A 257 -5.78 -6.64 -12.31
CA ALA A 257 -5.48 -6.29 -10.92
C ALA A 257 -5.06 -4.80 -10.78
N SER A 258 -4.20 -4.32 -11.68
CA SER A 258 -3.75 -2.93 -11.70
C SER A 258 -4.91 -1.95 -11.93
N LEU A 259 -5.82 -2.26 -12.85
CA LEU A 259 -7.01 -1.47 -13.15
C LEU A 259 -8.03 -1.47 -12.01
N LEU A 260 -8.21 -2.61 -11.32
CA LEU A 260 -9.04 -2.69 -10.12
C LEU A 260 -8.54 -1.71 -9.04
N GLY A 261 -7.24 -1.67 -8.78
CA GLY A 261 -6.66 -0.72 -7.84
C GLY A 261 -6.82 0.73 -8.27
N ALA A 262 -6.52 1.05 -9.53
CA ALA A 262 -6.69 2.39 -10.07
C ALA A 262 -8.15 2.89 -9.96
N GLN A 263 -9.12 2.04 -10.29
CA GLN A 263 -10.54 2.36 -10.28
C GLN A 263 -11.12 2.51 -8.86
N THR A 264 -10.53 1.83 -7.88
CA THR A 264 -10.99 1.81 -6.49
C THR A 264 -10.16 2.71 -5.57
N GLY A 265 -9.11 3.35 -6.10
CA GLY A 265 -8.17 4.15 -5.32
C GLY A 265 -7.30 3.34 -4.35
N LYS A 266 -7.23 2.01 -4.52
CA LYS A 266 -6.45 1.12 -3.66
C LYS A 266 -5.09 0.78 -4.27
N PRO A 267 -3.97 0.99 -3.57
CA PRO A 267 -2.65 0.58 -4.04
C PRO A 267 -2.60 -0.93 -4.28
N VAL A 268 -1.98 -1.35 -5.39
CA VAL A 268 -1.79 -2.75 -5.73
C VAL A 268 -0.33 -3.11 -5.58
N PHE A 269 -0.02 -4.17 -4.86
CA PHE A 269 1.34 -4.65 -4.66
C PHE A 269 1.47 -6.08 -5.18
N ARG A 270 2.36 -6.29 -6.15
CA ARG A 270 2.81 -7.60 -6.56
C ARG A 270 3.84 -8.11 -5.56
N VAL A 271 3.52 -9.18 -4.86
CA VAL A 271 4.46 -9.85 -3.96
C VAL A 271 5.34 -10.78 -4.78
N ASP A 272 6.66 -10.66 -4.63
CA ASP A 272 7.62 -11.55 -5.28
C ASP A 272 7.79 -12.82 -4.46
N LEU A 273 7.17 -13.90 -4.93
CA LEU A 273 7.18 -15.20 -4.27
C LEU A 273 8.55 -15.88 -4.29
N SER A 274 9.42 -15.54 -5.25
CA SER A 274 10.75 -16.15 -5.35
C SER A 274 11.67 -15.70 -4.21
N MET A 275 11.51 -14.45 -3.74
CA MET A 275 12.23 -13.94 -2.57
C MET A 275 11.69 -14.51 -1.26
N VAL A 276 10.39 -14.86 -1.23
CA VAL A 276 9.72 -15.46 -0.07
C VAL A 276 10.15 -16.91 0.20
N VAL A 277 10.77 -17.59 -0.79
CA VAL A 277 11.26 -18.97 -0.64
C VAL A 277 12.80 -19.01 -0.59
N SER A 278 13.45 -17.86 -0.37
CA SER A 278 14.92 -17.73 -0.44
C SER A 278 15.64 -17.93 0.91
N LYS A 279 16.96 -18.15 0.83
CA LYS A 279 17.90 -18.77 1.79
C LYS A 279 18.01 -18.21 3.22
N PHE A 280 17.21 -17.22 3.63
CA PHE A 280 17.32 -16.58 4.94
C PHE A 280 16.16 -16.99 5.85
N ILE A 281 16.33 -18.16 6.48
CA ILE A 281 15.40 -18.76 7.44
C ILE A 281 15.10 -17.73 8.55
N GLY A 282 13.84 -17.30 8.66
CA GLY A 282 13.33 -16.41 9.73
C GLY A 282 13.26 -14.91 9.40
N GLU A 283 14.15 -14.36 8.57
CA GLU A 283 14.03 -12.97 8.12
C GLU A 283 12.83 -12.78 7.18
N THR A 284 12.53 -13.80 6.38
CA THR A 284 11.41 -13.81 5.44
C THR A 284 10.04 -13.70 6.14
N GLU A 285 9.83 -14.42 7.25
CA GLU A 285 8.58 -14.32 8.01
C GLU A 285 8.39 -12.93 8.61
N LYS A 286 9.46 -12.33 9.16
CA LYS A 286 9.42 -10.95 9.68
C LYS A 286 9.07 -9.94 8.58
N ASN A 287 9.69 -10.08 7.40
CA ASN A 287 9.44 -9.19 6.27
C ASN A 287 8.02 -9.36 5.70
N LEU A 288 7.53 -10.60 5.58
CA LEU A 288 6.15 -10.90 5.20
C LEU A 288 5.15 -10.35 6.23
N SER A 289 5.39 -10.58 7.52
CA SER A 289 4.54 -10.05 8.59
C SER A 289 4.43 -8.52 8.48
N ALA A 290 5.56 -7.84 8.32
CA ALA A 290 5.60 -6.39 8.13
C ALA A 290 4.90 -5.93 6.84
N LEU A 291 5.01 -6.69 5.74
CA LEU A 291 4.30 -6.40 4.49
C LEU A 291 2.80 -6.49 4.68
N PHE A 292 2.30 -7.58 5.28
CA PHE A 292 0.87 -7.75 5.51
C PHE A 292 0.32 -6.74 6.51
N ALA A 293 1.05 -6.43 7.59
CA ALA A 293 0.66 -5.39 8.55
C ALA A 293 0.47 -4.03 7.85
N ARG A 294 1.45 -3.61 7.02
CA ARG A 294 1.31 -2.40 6.20
C ARG A 294 0.14 -2.46 5.24
N ALA A 295 -0.05 -3.60 4.58
CA ALA A 295 -1.15 -3.81 3.66
C ALA A 295 -2.52 -3.75 4.33
N GLU A 296 -2.63 -4.21 5.59
CA GLU A 296 -3.86 -4.15 6.39
C GLU A 296 -4.19 -2.69 6.74
N HIS A 297 -3.21 -1.95 7.25
CA HIS A 297 -3.37 -0.54 7.64
C HIS A 297 -3.78 0.37 6.49
N GLN A 298 -3.28 0.10 5.28
CA GLN A 298 -3.54 0.92 4.10
C GLN A 298 -4.54 0.32 3.12
N ASN A 299 -5.16 -0.82 3.46
CA ASN A 299 -6.15 -1.52 2.64
C ASN A 299 -5.66 -1.78 1.20
N TRP A 300 -4.44 -2.30 1.07
CA TRP A 300 -3.84 -2.61 -0.22
C TRP A 300 -4.53 -3.79 -0.92
N ILE A 301 -4.35 -3.89 -2.23
CA ILE A 301 -4.65 -5.11 -2.98
C ILE A 301 -3.34 -5.88 -3.12
N LEU A 302 -3.29 -7.10 -2.58
CA LEU A 302 -2.12 -7.96 -2.70
C LEU A 302 -2.29 -8.88 -3.91
N PHE A 303 -1.38 -8.75 -4.87
CA PHE A 303 -1.32 -9.55 -6.08
C PHE A 303 -0.17 -10.55 -5.98
N PHE A 304 -0.46 -11.83 -6.14
CA PHE A 304 0.51 -12.91 -6.14
C PHE A 304 0.55 -13.51 -7.54
N ASP A 305 1.62 -13.27 -8.28
CA ASP A 305 1.80 -13.87 -9.61
C ASP A 305 2.43 -15.26 -9.50
N GLU A 306 2.25 -16.10 -10.51
CA GLU A 306 2.83 -17.46 -10.56
C GLU A 306 2.48 -18.32 -9.32
N ALA A 307 1.24 -18.23 -8.86
CA ALA A 307 0.74 -18.93 -7.68
C ALA A 307 0.93 -20.46 -7.75
N ASP A 308 0.99 -21.05 -8.94
CA ASP A 308 1.29 -22.47 -9.14
C ASP A 308 2.70 -22.88 -8.69
N ALA A 309 3.67 -21.96 -8.62
CA ALA A 309 4.99 -22.23 -8.07
C ALA A 309 4.95 -22.51 -6.56
N LEU A 310 3.99 -21.91 -5.83
CA LEU A 310 3.83 -22.11 -4.39
C LEU A 310 2.78 -23.16 -4.03
N PHE A 311 1.67 -23.17 -4.77
CA PHE A 311 0.49 -23.99 -4.45
C PHE A 311 0.36 -25.20 -5.38
N GLY A 312 1.43 -25.51 -6.12
CA GLY A 312 1.60 -26.74 -6.88
C GLY A 312 1.34 -27.97 -6.01
N LYS A 313 0.85 -29.07 -6.61
CA LYS A 313 0.74 -30.37 -5.94
C LYS A 313 2.09 -30.70 -5.27
N ARG A 314 2.09 -30.72 -3.93
CA ARG A 314 3.30 -30.86 -3.11
C ARG A 314 4.20 -31.96 -3.67
N THR A 315 5.41 -31.61 -4.10
CA THR A 315 6.44 -32.60 -4.43
C THR A 315 6.83 -33.34 -3.16
N SER A 316 6.99 -34.65 -3.25
CA SER A 316 7.45 -35.50 -2.15
C SER A 316 8.73 -34.93 -1.53
N VAL A 317 8.71 -34.67 -0.23
CA VAL A 317 9.85 -34.17 0.55
C VAL A 317 11.04 -35.11 0.36
N ARG A 318 12.13 -34.63 -0.23
CA ARG A 318 13.38 -35.39 -0.38
C ARG A 318 14.46 -34.91 0.57
N ASP A 319 14.50 -33.61 0.88
CA ASP A 319 15.56 -33.01 1.71
C ASP A 319 15.05 -32.11 2.85
N ALA A 320 15.93 -31.81 3.82
CA ALA A 320 15.63 -30.91 4.93
C ALA A 320 15.30 -29.47 4.47
N HIS A 321 15.87 -29.03 3.34
CA HIS A 321 15.57 -27.74 2.71
C HIS A 321 14.11 -27.66 2.23
N ASP A 322 13.53 -28.77 1.77
CA ASP A 322 12.14 -28.83 1.34
C ASP A 322 11.17 -28.65 2.51
N LYS A 323 11.54 -29.08 3.72
CA LYS A 323 10.70 -28.91 4.91
C LYS A 323 10.54 -27.44 5.31
N TYR A 324 11.62 -26.67 5.26
CA TYR A 324 11.59 -25.24 5.59
C TYR A 324 10.82 -24.43 4.54
N ALA A 325 11.04 -24.69 3.26
CA ALA A 325 10.26 -24.08 2.18
C ALA A 325 8.74 -24.35 2.34
N ASN A 326 8.36 -25.57 2.73
CA ASN A 326 6.96 -25.92 2.99
C ASN A 326 6.37 -25.16 4.19
N GLN A 327 7.18 -24.88 5.23
CA GLN A 327 6.75 -24.11 6.40
C GLN A 327 6.52 -22.63 6.04
N GLU A 328 7.41 -22.02 5.25
CA GLU A 328 7.25 -20.63 4.78
C GLU A 328 6.02 -20.48 3.88
N VAL A 329 5.77 -21.45 2.99
CA VAL A 329 4.54 -21.49 2.19
C VAL A 329 3.30 -21.63 3.08
N ALA A 330 3.34 -22.47 4.12
CA ALA A 330 2.24 -22.61 5.07
C ALA A 330 1.98 -21.31 5.85
N TYR A 331 3.03 -20.60 6.26
CA TYR A 331 2.92 -19.29 6.89
C TYR A 331 2.29 -18.26 5.94
N LEU A 332 2.76 -18.18 4.70
CA LEU A 332 2.19 -17.29 3.69
C LEU A 332 0.71 -17.59 3.44
N LEU A 333 0.33 -18.86 3.33
CA LEU A 333 -1.06 -19.31 3.20
C LEU A 333 -1.93 -18.81 4.35
N GLN A 334 -1.44 -18.97 5.59
CA GLN A 334 -2.12 -18.48 6.77
C GLN A 334 -2.31 -16.95 6.71
N ARG A 335 -1.27 -16.20 6.34
CA ARG A 335 -1.35 -14.72 6.20
C ARG A 335 -2.31 -14.31 5.09
N VAL A 336 -2.30 -14.98 3.95
CA VAL A 336 -3.27 -14.75 2.85
C VAL A 336 -4.70 -14.95 3.34
N GLU A 337 -4.96 -15.97 4.16
CA GLU A 337 -6.29 -16.25 4.69
C GLU A 337 -6.76 -15.24 5.74
N THR A 338 -5.86 -14.82 6.63
CA THR A 338 -6.18 -13.85 7.69
C THR A 338 -6.27 -12.42 7.17
N TYR A 339 -5.67 -12.13 6.02
CA TYR A 339 -5.69 -10.78 5.46
C TYR A 339 -7.12 -10.30 5.18
N GLU A 340 -7.48 -9.14 5.74
CA GLU A 340 -8.83 -8.56 5.66
C GLU A 340 -9.09 -7.74 4.39
N GLY A 341 -8.06 -7.51 3.56
CA GLY A 341 -8.18 -6.84 2.27
C GLY A 341 -8.46 -7.81 1.10
N LEU A 342 -8.25 -7.32 -0.12
CA LEU A 342 -8.37 -8.14 -1.34
C LEU A 342 -7.02 -8.81 -1.66
N VAL A 343 -7.03 -10.14 -1.74
CA VAL A 343 -5.93 -10.92 -2.30
C VAL A 343 -6.32 -11.46 -3.66
N ILE A 344 -5.46 -11.25 -4.66
CA ILE A 344 -5.58 -11.81 -6.00
C ILE A 344 -4.39 -12.74 -6.23
N LEU A 345 -4.67 -14.01 -6.45
CA LEU A 345 -3.66 -14.98 -6.89
C LEU A 345 -3.81 -15.20 -8.40
N ALA A 346 -2.72 -15.15 -9.15
CA ALA A 346 -2.70 -15.42 -10.58
C ALA A 346 -1.92 -16.70 -10.87
N SER A 347 -2.48 -17.57 -11.70
CA SER A 347 -1.82 -18.80 -12.15
C SER A 347 -2.07 -19.06 -13.64
N ASN A 348 -1.14 -19.75 -14.29
CA ASN A 348 -1.33 -20.19 -15.67
C ASN A 348 -2.18 -21.47 -15.77
N HIS A 349 -2.09 -22.34 -14.77
CA HIS A 349 -2.71 -23.67 -14.79
C HIS A 349 -3.49 -23.95 -13.50
N ARG A 350 -4.82 -23.90 -13.57
CA ARG A 350 -5.69 -24.21 -12.41
C ARG A 350 -5.46 -25.62 -11.84
N GLN A 351 -5.16 -26.60 -12.70
CA GLN A 351 -5.01 -28.01 -12.30
C GLN A 351 -3.79 -28.27 -11.41
N ASN A 352 -2.82 -27.35 -11.41
CA ASN A 352 -1.63 -27.46 -10.60
C ASN A 352 -1.92 -27.09 -9.14
N LEU A 353 -2.99 -26.33 -8.87
CA LEU A 353 -3.34 -25.84 -7.56
C LEU A 353 -4.04 -26.90 -6.71
N ASP A 354 -3.69 -26.96 -5.43
CA ASP A 354 -4.32 -27.84 -4.43
C ASP A 354 -5.82 -27.56 -4.26
N GLU A 355 -6.65 -28.60 -4.33
CA GLU A 355 -8.12 -28.47 -4.26
C GLU A 355 -8.59 -27.90 -2.91
N ALA A 356 -7.98 -28.30 -1.80
CA ALA A 356 -8.34 -27.82 -0.47
C ALA A 356 -8.05 -26.32 -0.32
N PHE A 357 -7.03 -25.81 -1.03
CA PHE A 357 -6.76 -24.38 -1.09
C PHE A 357 -7.74 -23.65 -2.02
N THR A 358 -8.06 -24.21 -3.20
CA THR A 358 -9.02 -23.58 -4.13
C THR A 358 -10.41 -23.36 -3.52
N ARG A 359 -10.84 -24.21 -2.56
CA ARG A 359 -12.10 -24.05 -1.83
C ARG A 359 -12.15 -22.82 -0.91
N ARG A 360 -11.01 -22.19 -0.62
CA ARG A 360 -10.91 -21.00 0.26
C ARG A 360 -11.11 -19.69 -0.51
N PHE A 361 -11.16 -19.73 -1.84
CA PHE A 361 -11.41 -18.58 -2.69
C PHE A 361 -12.90 -18.28 -2.79
N GLN A 362 -13.25 -17.01 -2.70
CA GLN A 362 -14.62 -16.54 -2.90
C GLN A 362 -14.93 -16.43 -4.41
N SER A 363 -13.91 -16.13 -5.22
CA SER A 363 -14.02 -16.06 -6.67
C SER A 363 -12.88 -16.81 -7.37
N ILE A 364 -13.24 -17.57 -8.40
CA ILE A 364 -12.30 -18.21 -9.32
C ILE A 364 -12.66 -17.75 -10.72
N ILE A 365 -11.83 -16.89 -11.30
CA ILE A 365 -12.09 -16.17 -12.54
C ILE A 365 -11.19 -16.72 -13.65
N TYR A 366 -11.82 -17.18 -14.72
CA TYR A 366 -11.12 -17.67 -15.90
C TYR A 366 -10.86 -16.54 -16.89
N PHE A 367 -9.60 -16.42 -17.33
CA PHE A 367 -9.15 -15.53 -18.38
C PHE A 367 -8.81 -16.36 -19.63
N PRO A 368 -9.80 -16.65 -20.50
CA PRO A 368 -9.57 -17.44 -21.70
C PRO A 368 -8.71 -16.69 -22.72
N PRO A 369 -8.12 -17.41 -23.70
CA PRO A 369 -7.64 -16.78 -24.93
C PRO A 369 -8.73 -15.90 -25.57
N PRO A 370 -8.37 -14.73 -26.12
CA PRO A 370 -9.34 -13.84 -26.75
C PRO A 370 -9.94 -14.48 -28.01
N SER A 371 -11.25 -14.29 -28.24
CA SER A 371 -11.91 -14.67 -29.49
C SER A 371 -11.40 -13.83 -30.67
N ALA A 372 -11.75 -14.18 -31.91
CA ALA A 372 -11.39 -13.35 -33.08
C ALA A 372 -11.95 -11.92 -32.98
N ALA A 373 -13.15 -11.75 -32.41
CA ALA A 373 -13.74 -10.43 -32.17
C ALA A 373 -12.98 -9.66 -31.08
N ASP A 374 -12.60 -10.33 -29.99
CA ASP A 374 -11.80 -9.73 -28.92
C ASP A 374 -10.41 -9.32 -29.43
N ARG A 375 -9.76 -10.15 -30.25
CA ARG A 375 -8.47 -9.84 -30.88
C ARG A 375 -8.58 -8.61 -31.79
N LEU A 376 -9.65 -8.50 -32.57
CA LEU A 376 -9.87 -7.30 -33.39
C LEU A 376 -9.98 -6.04 -32.53
N ALA A 377 -10.73 -6.10 -31.44
CA ALA A 377 -10.84 -5.00 -30.49
C ALA A 377 -9.48 -4.67 -29.85
N LEU A 378 -8.68 -5.68 -29.49
CA LEU A 378 -7.33 -5.50 -28.96
C LEU A 378 -6.42 -4.80 -29.96
N TRP A 379 -6.38 -5.26 -31.22
CA TRP A 379 -5.61 -4.61 -32.29
C TRP A 379 -5.97 -3.13 -32.43
N GLN A 380 -7.27 -2.81 -32.46
CA GLN A 380 -7.75 -1.44 -32.62
C GLN A 380 -7.41 -0.54 -31.42
N ARG A 381 -7.40 -1.08 -30.20
CA ARG A 381 -7.15 -0.31 -28.96
C ARG A 381 -5.67 -0.12 -28.68
N ILE A 382 -4.83 -1.11 -29.00
CA ILE A 382 -3.38 -1.05 -28.75
C ILE A 382 -2.69 -0.14 -29.77
N LEU A 383 -3.17 -0.10 -31.02
CA LEU A 383 -2.59 0.75 -32.05
C LEU A 383 -2.86 2.23 -31.76
N PRO A 384 -1.81 3.08 -31.65
CA PRO A 384 -2.00 4.51 -31.48
C PRO A 384 -2.73 5.11 -32.69
N PRO A 385 -3.62 6.10 -32.49
CA PRO A 385 -4.32 6.77 -33.60
C PRO A 385 -3.39 7.45 -34.61
N THR A 386 -2.18 7.79 -34.18
CA THR A 386 -1.15 8.44 -35.00
C THR A 386 -0.39 7.47 -35.90
N LEU A 387 -0.48 6.17 -35.65
CA LEU A 387 0.27 5.14 -36.36
C LEU A 387 -0.41 4.81 -37.69
N ARG A 388 0.33 4.86 -38.79
CA ARG A 388 -0.20 4.55 -40.12
C ARG A 388 0.03 3.08 -40.45
N LEU A 389 -1.05 2.42 -40.85
CA LEU A 389 -1.00 1.08 -41.43
C LEU A 389 -1.01 1.20 -42.96
N ALA A 390 -0.28 0.32 -43.65
CA ALA A 390 -0.44 0.15 -45.08
C ALA A 390 -1.83 -0.44 -45.39
N ASP A 391 -2.36 -0.12 -46.58
CA ASP A 391 -3.74 -0.48 -46.97
C ASP A 391 -3.99 -2.00 -47.00
N ASP A 392 -2.93 -2.80 -47.13
CA ASP A 392 -2.95 -4.26 -47.14
C ASP A 392 -2.94 -4.88 -45.72
N VAL A 393 -2.78 -4.08 -44.66
CA VAL A 393 -2.83 -4.54 -43.27
C VAL A 393 -4.28 -4.61 -42.78
N LEU A 394 -4.93 -5.72 -43.09
CA LEU A 394 -6.34 -5.94 -42.75
C LEU A 394 -6.49 -6.59 -41.37
N LEU A 395 -6.65 -5.77 -40.32
CA LEU A 395 -6.81 -6.22 -38.93
C LEU A 395 -7.89 -7.31 -38.72
N PRO A 396 -9.09 -7.26 -39.37
CA PRO A 396 -10.07 -8.33 -39.24
C PRO A 396 -9.55 -9.69 -39.71
N GLN A 397 -8.78 -9.73 -40.80
CA GLN A 397 -8.21 -10.97 -41.33
C GLN A 397 -7.11 -11.51 -40.41
N LEU A 398 -6.24 -10.63 -39.90
CA LEU A 398 -5.21 -11.00 -38.94
C LEU A 398 -5.81 -11.58 -37.66
N SER A 399 -6.89 -10.97 -37.17
CA SER A 399 -7.60 -11.39 -35.97
C SER A 399 -8.27 -12.76 -36.13
N GLN A 400 -8.73 -13.12 -37.33
CA GLN A 400 -9.31 -14.43 -37.60
C GLN A 400 -8.24 -15.53 -37.77
N ARG A 401 -7.14 -15.24 -38.46
CA ARG A 401 -6.14 -16.23 -38.85
C ARG A 401 -5.14 -16.59 -37.75
N HIS A 402 -4.90 -15.69 -36.80
CA HIS A 402 -3.84 -15.87 -35.80
C HIS A 402 -4.39 -15.82 -34.37
N GLU A 403 -4.18 -16.90 -33.62
CA GLU A 403 -4.60 -17.04 -32.22
C GLU A 403 -3.57 -16.44 -31.26
N LEU A 404 -3.52 -15.11 -31.24
CA LEU A 404 -2.63 -14.34 -30.37
C LEU A 404 -3.33 -13.90 -29.09
N THR A 405 -2.58 -13.85 -27.99
CA THR A 405 -3.01 -13.22 -26.73
C THR A 405 -2.88 -11.70 -26.80
N GLY A 406 -3.40 -10.97 -25.80
CA GLY A 406 -3.24 -9.51 -25.74
C GLY A 406 -1.78 -9.09 -25.67
N ALA A 407 -0.98 -9.77 -24.85
CA ALA A 407 0.47 -9.56 -24.80
C ALA A 407 1.14 -9.94 -26.13
N GLY A 408 0.69 -11.01 -26.79
CA GLY A 408 1.19 -11.39 -28.11
C GLY A 408 0.95 -10.29 -29.15
N ILE A 409 -0.26 -9.71 -29.20
CA ILE A 409 -0.58 -8.59 -30.10
C ILE A 409 0.31 -7.37 -29.80
N GLN A 410 0.53 -7.04 -28.52
CA GLN A 410 1.44 -5.95 -28.13
C GLN A 410 2.88 -6.20 -28.62
N ASN A 411 3.40 -7.42 -28.45
CA ASN A 411 4.74 -7.79 -28.93
C ASN A 411 4.87 -7.67 -30.45
N VAL A 412 3.84 -8.11 -31.19
CA VAL A 412 3.81 -7.97 -32.65
C VAL A 412 3.83 -6.50 -33.07
N ILE A 413 2.98 -5.66 -32.46
CA ILE A 413 2.94 -4.22 -32.74
C ILE A 413 4.27 -3.57 -32.41
N GLN A 414 4.85 -3.87 -31.24
CA GLN A 414 6.15 -3.34 -30.84
C GLN A 414 7.23 -3.68 -31.86
N PHE A 415 7.31 -4.95 -32.28
CA PHE A 415 8.26 -5.38 -33.29
C PHE A 415 8.04 -4.65 -34.62
N ALA A 416 6.80 -4.58 -35.11
CA ALA A 416 6.48 -3.93 -36.37
C ALA A 416 6.79 -2.42 -36.33
N CYS A 417 6.52 -1.74 -35.22
CA CYS A 417 6.88 -0.35 -35.02
C CYS A 417 8.40 -0.11 -35.05
N LEU A 418 9.19 -0.97 -34.41
CA LEU A 418 10.65 -0.86 -34.45
C LEU A 418 11.19 -1.02 -35.88
N ARG A 419 10.68 -2.00 -36.63
CA ARG A 419 11.03 -2.22 -38.04
C ARG A 419 10.63 -1.04 -38.93
N ALA A 420 9.45 -0.47 -38.71
CA ALA A 420 9.00 0.70 -39.43
C ALA A 420 9.86 1.94 -39.10
N ALA A 421 10.24 2.12 -37.83
CA ALA A 421 11.09 3.22 -37.40
C ALA A 421 12.52 3.12 -37.96
N ASP A 422 13.09 1.91 -38.02
CA ASP A 422 14.40 1.67 -38.64
C ASP A 422 14.42 2.10 -40.13
N ARG A 423 13.29 1.96 -40.83
CA ARG A 423 13.16 2.44 -42.21
C ARG A 423 12.91 3.94 -42.27
N ASN A 424 12.01 4.47 -41.44
CA ASN A 424 11.72 5.90 -41.36
C ASN A 424 11.10 6.27 -40.00
N ALA A 425 11.91 6.84 -39.10
CA ALA A 425 11.48 7.23 -37.77
C ALA A 425 10.48 8.40 -37.75
N THR A 426 10.44 9.24 -38.79
CA THR A 426 9.60 10.46 -38.81
C THR A 426 8.17 10.21 -39.29
N LEU A 427 7.99 9.21 -40.15
CA LEU A 427 6.69 8.80 -40.70
C LEU A 427 6.65 7.26 -40.78
N PRO A 428 6.57 6.57 -39.63
CA PRO A 428 6.56 5.11 -39.63
C PRO A 428 5.27 4.60 -40.26
N LEU A 429 5.42 3.81 -41.33
CA LEU A 429 4.36 3.05 -41.98
C LEU A 429 4.56 1.57 -41.67
N LEU A 430 3.58 0.96 -41.02
CA LEU A 430 3.58 -0.48 -40.74
C LEU A 430 3.10 -1.22 -41.98
N THR A 431 3.97 -2.05 -42.56
CA THR A 431 3.63 -2.88 -43.71
C THR A 431 3.09 -4.23 -43.26
N LEU A 432 2.39 -4.94 -44.17
CA LEU A 432 1.95 -6.31 -43.91
C LEU A 432 3.12 -7.25 -43.59
N GLU A 433 4.27 -7.06 -44.24
CA GLU A 433 5.48 -7.85 -44.00
C GLU A 433 5.98 -7.72 -42.56
N ASP A 434 6.02 -6.51 -42.00
CA ASP A 434 6.45 -6.30 -40.61
C ASP A 434 5.54 -7.02 -39.62
N VAL A 435 4.22 -6.90 -39.83
CA VAL A 435 3.22 -7.50 -38.96
C VAL A 435 3.30 -9.03 -39.08
N GLN A 436 3.38 -9.59 -40.28
CA GLN A 436 3.50 -11.03 -40.49
C GLN A 436 4.78 -11.61 -39.89
N GLU A 437 5.91 -10.91 -40.01
CA GLU A 437 7.17 -11.30 -39.36
C GLU A 437 7.03 -11.28 -37.84
N GLY A 438 6.44 -10.23 -37.28
CA GLY A 438 6.15 -10.14 -35.84
C GLY A 438 5.28 -11.30 -35.36
N ILE A 439 4.21 -11.62 -36.10
CA ILE A 439 3.32 -12.76 -35.81
C ILE A 439 4.10 -14.07 -35.83
N ARG A 440 4.93 -14.31 -36.87
CA ARG A 440 5.73 -15.54 -36.97
C ARG A 440 6.66 -15.70 -35.78
N ARG A 441 7.32 -14.61 -35.35
CA ARG A 441 8.20 -14.60 -34.19
C ARG A 441 7.45 -14.91 -32.90
N GLU A 442 6.29 -14.30 -32.69
CA GLU A 442 5.50 -14.52 -31.48
C GLU A 442 4.96 -15.95 -31.44
N MET A 443 4.45 -16.48 -32.55
CA MET A 443 3.99 -17.88 -32.63
C MET A 443 5.13 -18.88 -32.44
N ALA A 444 6.35 -18.56 -32.93
CA ALA A 444 7.54 -19.38 -32.69
C ALA A 444 7.91 -19.42 -31.21
N LYS A 445 7.86 -18.27 -30.53
CA LYS A 445 8.12 -18.15 -29.10
C LYS A 445 7.10 -18.92 -28.25
N GLU A 446 5.84 -18.94 -28.65
CA GLU A 446 4.78 -19.71 -27.98
C GLU A 446 4.83 -21.22 -28.31
N GLY A 447 5.76 -21.68 -29.17
CA GLY A 447 5.88 -23.09 -29.55
C GLY A 447 4.74 -23.59 -30.45
N LYS A 448 4.01 -22.69 -31.13
CA LYS A 448 2.86 -23.00 -31.99
C LYS A 448 3.19 -23.17 -33.48
N LEU A 449 4.46 -23.37 -33.83
CA LEU A 449 4.86 -23.73 -35.20
C LEU A 449 4.66 -25.25 -35.37
N GLY A 450 3.50 -25.63 -35.91
CA GLY A 450 3.18 -26.96 -36.41
C GLY A 450 2.74 -26.88 -37.86
#